data_AF-A0A3D2UPF0-F1
#
_entry.id   AF-A0A3D2UPF0-F1
#
_cell.length_a   1.000
_cell.length_b   1.000
_cell.length_c   1.000
_cell.angle_alpha   90.00
_cell.angle_beta   90.00
_cell.angle_gamma   90.00
#
_symmetry.space_group_name_H-M   'P 1'
#
loop_
_entity.id
_entity.type
_entity.pdbx_description
1 polymer ?
#
loop_
_entity_poly.entity_id
_entity_poly.type
_entity_poly.pdbx_seq_one_letter_code
_entity_poly.pdbx_strand_id
1 'polypeptide(L)'
;MHSKKAPLPLTIAAIGTLLFLHVPMLIIFLYTFTPDETTYTFPLPGFTTKWFGVALGRADLWRSLILSLQVATVATIAALILGTLAAAAVYRSNFFGRESISFLLVL
;
A
#
# COMPACT_ATOMS: atom_id res chain seq x y z
N MET A 1 -21.49 27.46 -8.35
CA MET A 1 -20.74 26.21 -8.12
C MET A 1 -21.71 25.04 -8.21
N HIS A 2 -21.93 24.49 -9.41
CA HIS A 2 -22.89 23.40 -9.62
C HIS A 2 -22.17 22.07 -9.42
N SER A 3 -22.21 21.55 -8.19
CA SER A 3 -21.87 20.15 -7.91
C SER A 3 -22.93 19.25 -8.56
N LYS A 4 -22.81 19.00 -9.87
CA LYS A 4 -23.59 17.95 -10.54
C LYS A 4 -23.17 16.63 -9.90
N LYS A 5 -24.05 16.07 -9.06
CA LYS A 5 -23.86 14.73 -8.46
C LYS A 5 -23.50 13.75 -9.58
N ALA A 6 -22.49 12.92 -9.35
CA ALA A 6 -22.10 11.89 -10.31
C ALA A 6 -23.34 11.07 -10.70
N PRO A 7 -23.47 10.67 -11.97
CA PRO A 7 -24.62 9.88 -12.39
C PRO A 7 -24.67 8.60 -11.53
N LEU A 8 -25.87 8.26 -11.04
CA LEU A 8 -26.14 7.07 -10.24
C LEU A 8 -25.39 5.80 -10.71
N PRO A 9 -25.38 5.44 -12.01
CA PRO A 9 -24.65 4.25 -12.47
C PRO A 9 -23.15 4.32 -12.23
N LEU A 10 -22.53 5.51 -12.36
CA LEU A 10 -21.10 5.68 -12.13
C LEU A 10 -20.74 5.57 -10.65
N THR A 11 -21.63 6.06 -9.77
CA THR A 11 -21.45 5.93 -8.32
C THR A 11 -21.59 4.47 -7.89
N ILE A 12 -22.58 3.75 -8.42
CA ILE A 12 -22.77 2.32 -8.13
C ILE A 12 -21.58 1.51 -8.65
N ALA A 13 -21.10 1.79 -9.86
CA ALA A 13 -19.92 1.13 -10.41
C ALA A 13 -18.68 1.38 -9.55
N ALA A 14 -18.42 2.64 -9.15
CA ALA A 14 -17.28 2.99 -8.30
C ALA A 14 -17.35 2.31 -6.93
N ILE A 15 -18.52 2.30 -6.28
CA ILE A 15 -18.73 1.59 -5.01
C ILE A 15 -18.56 0.08 -5.20
N GLY A 16 -19.09 -0.48 -6.29
CA GLY A 16 -18.95 -1.90 -6.62
C GLY A 16 -17.49 -2.32 -6.79
N THR A 17 -16.68 -1.51 -7.50
CA THR A 17 -15.24 -1.75 -7.65
C THR A 17 -14.50 -1.65 -6.32
N LEU A 18 -14.81 -0.64 -5.50
CA LEU A 18 -14.22 -0.51 -4.17
C LEU A 18 -14.57 -1.72 -3.30
N LEU A 19 -15.83 -2.13 -3.26
CA LEU A 19 -16.25 -3.30 -2.49
C LEU A 19 -15.57 -4.56 -3.03
N PHE A 20 -15.54 -4.78 -4.33
CA PHE A 20 -14.87 -5.94 -4.93
C PHE A 20 -13.38 -6.01 -4.55
N LEU A 21 -12.67 -4.87 -4.53
CA LEU A 21 -11.26 -4.80 -4.13
C LEU A 21 -11.06 -5.04 -2.62
N HIS A 22 -11.98 -4.55 -1.78
CA HIS A 22 -11.85 -4.63 -0.32
C HIS A 22 -12.42 -5.92 0.29
N VAL A 23 -13.38 -6.59 -0.35
CA VAL A 23 -13.96 -7.87 0.10
C VAL A 23 -12.88 -8.92 0.40
N PRO A 24 -11.89 -9.21 -0.47
CA PRO A 24 -10.85 -10.18 -0.14
C PRO A 24 -9.97 -9.73 1.05
N MET A 25 -9.72 -8.43 1.19
CA MET A 25 -9.01 -7.90 2.37
C MET A 25 -9.83 -8.11 3.65
N LEU A 26 -11.15 -7.90 3.61
CA LEU A 26 -12.05 -8.15 4.74
C LEU A 26 -12.07 -9.62 5.13
N ILE A 27 -12.06 -10.53 4.15
CA ILE A 27 -11.97 -11.96 4.41
C ILE A 27 -10.67 -12.28 5.16
N ILE A 28 -9.51 -11.82 4.67
CA ILE A 28 -8.22 -12.02 5.35
C ILE A 28 -8.25 -11.41 6.76
N PHE A 29 -8.82 -10.22 6.92
CA PHE A 29 -8.97 -9.58 8.22
C PHE A 29 -9.81 -10.43 9.19
N LEU A 30 -10.95 -10.97 8.76
CA LEU A 30 -11.78 -11.87 9.56
C LEU A 30 -11.02 -13.14 9.95
N TYR A 31 -10.18 -13.69 9.06
CA TYR A 31 -9.33 -14.84 9.36
C TYR A 31 -8.32 -14.55 10.48
N THR A 32 -7.84 -13.31 10.64
CA THR A 32 -6.91 -12.98 11.75
C THR A 32 -7.51 -13.18 13.15
N PHE A 33 -8.85 -13.26 13.25
CA PHE A 33 -9.56 -13.53 14.49
C PHE A 33 -9.98 -15.00 14.66
N THR A 34 -9.57 -15.89 13.75
CA THR A 34 -9.93 -17.32 13.83
C THR A 34 -8.81 -18.12 14.55
N PRO A 35 -9.15 -18.97 15.53
CA PRO A 35 -8.15 -19.64 16.37
C PRO A 35 -7.41 -20.82 15.72
N ASP A 36 -7.95 -21.42 14.66
CA ASP A 36 -7.42 -22.69 14.12
C ASP A 36 -6.34 -22.47 13.05
N GLU A 37 -5.16 -23.07 13.28
CA GLU A 37 -4.00 -23.03 12.37
C GLU A 37 -4.12 -24.00 11.19
N THR A 38 -5.09 -24.91 11.20
CA THR A 38 -5.05 -26.10 10.33
C THR A 38 -6.28 -26.39 9.50
N THR A 39 -7.34 -25.57 9.53
CA THR A 39 -8.51 -25.90 8.70
C THR A 39 -9.22 -24.65 8.21
N TYR A 40 -9.20 -24.43 6.89
CA TYR A 40 -10.08 -23.51 6.15
C TYR A 40 -11.54 -24.02 6.20
N THR A 41 -12.06 -24.32 7.39
CA THR A 41 -13.39 -24.89 7.59
C THR A 41 -14.34 -23.80 8.08
N PHE A 42 -15.34 -23.55 7.26
CA PHE A 42 -16.56 -22.83 7.59
C PHE A 42 -17.45 -23.84 8.35
N PRO A 43 -17.79 -23.68 9.64
CA PRO A 43 -18.15 -22.44 10.35
C PRO A 43 -17.09 -21.94 11.36
N LEU A 44 -16.93 -20.61 11.46
CA LEU A 44 -16.05 -19.90 12.40
C LEU A 44 -16.42 -20.26 13.87
N PRO A 45 -15.66 -21.10 14.61
CA PRO A 45 -16.10 -21.62 15.91
C PRO A 45 -15.98 -20.60 17.04
N GLY A 46 -15.23 -19.51 16.84
CA GLY A 46 -15.06 -18.45 17.84
C GLY A 46 -14.11 -17.34 17.39
N PHE A 47 -14.24 -16.18 18.03
CA PHE A 47 -13.31 -15.05 17.88
C PHE A 47 -12.15 -15.19 18.87
N THR A 48 -10.91 -15.12 18.39
CA THR A 48 -9.70 -15.07 19.24
C THR A 48 -8.86 -13.85 18.93
N THR A 49 -8.20 -13.33 19.96
CA THR A 49 -7.17 -12.28 19.85
C THR A 49 -5.80 -12.77 20.30
N LYS A 50 -5.65 -14.08 20.55
CA LYS A 50 -4.42 -14.72 21.04
C LYS A 50 -3.20 -14.37 20.18
N TRP A 51 -3.37 -14.36 18.86
CA TRP A 51 -2.30 -14.04 17.91
C TRP A 51 -1.78 -12.62 18.02
N PHE A 52 -2.63 -11.65 18.37
CA PHE A 52 -2.18 -10.28 18.63
C PHE A 52 -1.26 -10.23 19.86
N GLY A 53 -1.60 -10.94 20.95
CA GLY A 53 -0.74 -11.04 22.12
C GLY A 53 0.60 -11.73 21.82
N VAL A 54 0.57 -12.83 21.06
CA VAL A 54 1.79 -13.53 20.62
C VAL A 54 2.65 -12.66 19.71
N ALA A 55 2.03 -11.92 18.78
CA ALA A 55 2.75 -11.03 17.88
C ALA A 55 3.40 -9.85 18.63
N LEU A 56 2.68 -9.25 19.59
CA LEU A 56 3.18 -8.16 20.42
C LEU A 56 4.37 -8.58 21.28
N GLY A 57 4.38 -9.83 21.79
CA GLY A 57 5.48 -10.37 22.59
C GLY A 57 6.71 -10.82 21.80
N ARG A 58 6.63 -10.91 20.47
CA ARG A 58 7.76 -11.36 19.62
C ARG A 58 8.66 -10.18 19.25
N ALA A 59 9.79 -10.08 19.95
CA ALA A 59 10.82 -9.07 19.67
C ALA A 59 11.32 -9.11 18.21
N ASP A 60 11.37 -10.29 17.58
CA ASP A 60 11.80 -10.44 16.19
C ASP A 60 10.85 -9.74 15.19
N LEU A 61 9.54 -9.75 15.46
CA LEU A 61 8.56 -9.06 14.62
C LEU A 61 8.78 -7.55 14.69
N TRP A 62 8.91 -7.00 15.91
CA TRP A 62 9.20 -5.59 16.11
C TRP A 62 10.52 -5.16 15.49
N ARG A 63 11.58 -5.96 15.67
CA ARG A 63 12.88 -5.68 15.07
C ARG A 63 12.79 -5.64 13.54
N SER A 64 12.09 -6.59 12.93
CA SER A 64 11.90 -6.65 11.48
C SER A 64 11.06 -5.47 10.96
N LEU A 65 10.03 -5.07 11.69
CA LEU A 65 9.19 -3.90 11.37
C LEU A 65 10.01 -2.60 11.41
N ILE A 66 10.80 -2.39 12.46
CA ILE A 66 11.64 -1.20 12.61
C ILE A 66 12.70 -1.13 11.53
N LEU A 67 13.36 -2.27 11.23
CA LEU A 67 14.34 -2.35 10.14
C LEU A 67 13.72 -1.98 8.81
N SER A 68 12.54 -2.54 8.49
CA SER A 68 11.83 -2.23 7.25
C SER A 68 11.46 -0.76 7.15
N LEU A 69 10.97 -0.17 8.24
CA LEU A 69 10.62 1.25 8.30
C LEU A 69 11.85 2.15 8.12
N GLN A 70 12.98 1.80 8.74
CA GLN A 70 14.22 2.54 8.63
C GLN A 70 14.75 2.51 7.19
N VAL A 71 14.80 1.32 6.58
CA VAL A 71 15.25 1.14 5.19
C VAL A 71 14.32 1.90 4.24
N ALA A 72 13.00 1.77 4.40
CA ALA A 72 12.02 2.48 3.57
C ALA A 72 12.21 4.00 3.67
N THR A 73 12.38 4.54 4.88
CA THR A 73 12.54 5.98 5.10
C THR A 73 13.81 6.51 4.42
N VAL A 74 14.95 5.84 4.62
CA VAL A 74 16.22 6.25 4.01
C VAL A 74 16.13 6.17 2.48
N ALA A 75 15.55 5.09 1.96
CA ALA A 75 15.35 4.90 0.52
C ALA A 75 14.43 6.00 -0.08
N THR A 76 13.32 6.34 0.59
CA THR A 76 12.41 7.40 0.13
C THR A 76 13.08 8.77 0.14
N ILE A 77 13.85 9.11 1.18
CA ILE A 77 14.58 10.39 1.24
C ILE A 77 15.61 10.46 0.12
N ALA A 78 16.39 9.40 -0.09
CA ALA A 78 17.37 9.35 -1.16
C ALA A 78 16.70 9.47 -2.55
N ALA A 79 15.60 8.75 -2.76
CA ALA A 79 14.83 8.80 -3.99
C ALA A 79 14.23 10.20 -4.24
N LEU A 80 13.73 10.88 -3.21
CA LEU A 80 13.22 12.25 -3.32
C LEU A 80 14.33 13.23 -3.68
N ILE A 81 15.49 13.15 -3.04
CA ILE A 81 16.62 14.05 -3.35
C ILE A 81 17.07 13.84 -4.79
N LEU A 82 17.36 12.58 -5.17
CA LEU A 82 17.86 12.25 -6.51
C LEU A 82 16.81 12.54 -7.59
N GLY A 83 15.56 12.16 -7.36
CA GLY A 83 14.46 12.41 -8.29
C GLY A 83 14.19 13.90 -8.48
N THR A 84 14.23 14.69 -7.40
CA THR A 84 14.05 16.14 -7.49
C THR A 84 15.21 16.80 -8.23
N LEU A 85 16.46 16.40 -7.97
CA LEU A 85 17.63 16.91 -8.69
C LEU A 85 17.58 16.54 -10.18
N ALA A 86 17.19 15.31 -10.51
CA ALA A 86 17.00 14.86 -11.89
C ALA A 86 15.92 15.68 -12.60
N ALA A 87 14.76 15.88 -11.96
CA ALA A 87 13.68 16.71 -12.49
C ALA A 87 14.13 18.17 -12.70
N ALA A 88 14.87 18.75 -11.75
CA ALA A 88 15.39 20.10 -11.84
C ALA A 88 16.41 20.26 -12.98
N ALA A 89 17.30 19.29 -13.18
CA ALA A 89 18.29 19.29 -14.25
C ALA A 89 17.63 19.20 -15.64
N VAL A 90 16.64 18.32 -15.80
CA VAL A 90 15.87 18.19 -17.05
C VAL A 90 15.04 19.44 -17.34
N TYR A 91 14.47 20.08 -16.32
CA TYR A 91 13.68 21.31 -16.51
C TYR A 91 14.56 22.51 -16.89
N ARG A 92 15.71 22.70 -16.22
CA ARG A 92 16.46 23.96 -16.30
C ARG A 92 17.70 23.93 -17.20
N SER A 93 18.30 22.77 -17.47
CA SER A 93 19.53 22.69 -18.28
C SER A 93 19.31 22.07 -19.66
N ASN A 94 19.87 22.71 -20.70
CA ASN A 94 20.02 22.13 -22.02
C ASN A 94 21.36 21.39 -22.10
N PHE A 95 21.38 20.11 -21.72
CA PHE A 95 22.56 19.25 -21.80
C PHE A 95 22.41 18.20 -22.91
N PHE A 96 23.54 17.72 -23.44
CA PHE A 96 23.58 16.67 -24.47
C PHE A 96 23.08 15.34 -23.88
N GLY A 97 21.96 14.81 -24.39
CA GLY A 97 21.28 13.61 -23.86
C GLY A 97 20.00 13.85 -23.05
N ARG A 98 19.55 15.12 -22.92
CA ARG A 98 18.31 15.50 -22.22
C ARG A 98 17.07 14.74 -22.69
N GLU A 99 16.89 14.56 -24.00
CA GLU A 99 15.73 13.83 -24.55
C GLU A 99 15.71 12.37 -24.13
N SER A 100 16.86 11.68 -24.14
CA SER A 100 16.95 10.28 -23.71
C SER A 100 16.66 10.11 -22.21
N ILE A 101 17.19 11.00 -21.36
CA ILE A 101 16.92 10.96 -19.91
C ILE A 101 15.46 11.35 -19.61
N SER A 102 14.92 12.36 -20.29
CA SER A 102 13.52 12.76 -20.12
C SER A 102 12.58 11.65 -20.56
N PHE A 103 12.88 10.94 -21.64
CA PHE A 103 12.09 9.80 -22.08
C PHE A 103 12.11 8.67 -21.05
N LEU A 104 13.29 8.29 -20.54
CA LEU A 104 13.45 7.21 -19.56
C LEU A 104 12.80 7.52 -18.21
N LEU A 105 12.76 8.80 -17.79
CA LEU A 105 12.16 9.20 -16.52
C LEU A 105 10.64 9.42 -16.58
N VAL A 106 10.08 9.75 -17.75
CA VAL A 106 8.67 10.14 -17.90
C VAL A 106 7.81 9.03 -18.52
N LEU A 107 8.40 8.17 -19.34
CA LEU A 107 7.72 7.03 -19.97
C LEU A 107 7.96 5.74 -19.18
#